data_AF-A0A9W7WNC4-F1
#
_entry.id   AF-A0A9W7WNC4-F1
#
_cell.length_a   1.000
_cell.length_b   1.000
_cell.length_c   1.000
_cell.angle_alpha   90.00
_cell.angle_beta   90.00
_cell.angle_gamma   90.00
#
_symmetry.space_group_name_H-M   'P 1'
#
loop_
_entity.id
_entity.type
_entity.pdbx_description
1 polymer ?
#
loop_
_entity_poly.entity_id
_entity_poly.type
_entity_poly.pdbx_seq_one_letter_code
_entity_poly.pdbx_strand_id
1 'polypeptide(L)'
;MIQEPRKVATFFGCIGKDKFGKILKEKAEEAHVDARYYKQSEEPTGTCAACITGDNRSLVANLAAANSYKKEKHLDLEENWKLVEKAHVYYIAECASDPKLYNLIC
;
A
#
# COMPACT_ATOMS: atom_id res chain seq x y z
N MET A 1 1.45 -13.14 -18.80
CA MET A 1 -0.01 -13.40 -18.86
C MET A 1 -0.64 -12.77 -17.64
N ILE A 2 -1.58 -11.84 -17.82
CA ILE A 2 -2.41 -11.33 -16.72
C ILE A 2 -3.68 -12.18 -16.68
N GLN A 3 -4.05 -12.71 -15.51
CA GLN A 3 -5.20 -13.61 -15.34
C GLN A 3 -6.53 -12.84 -15.43
N GLU A 4 -7.52 -13.45 -16.09
CA GLU A 4 -8.94 -13.08 -16.01
C GLU A 4 -9.59 -13.95 -14.91
N PRO A 5 -10.48 -13.40 -14.05
CA PRO A 5 -10.99 -12.04 -14.08
C PRO A 5 -9.98 -11.01 -13.54
N ARG A 6 -10.09 -9.77 -14.04
CA ARG A 6 -9.31 -8.62 -13.57
C ARG A 6 -9.79 -8.14 -12.20
N LYS A 7 -8.94 -7.43 -11.44
CA LYS A 7 -9.26 -6.93 -10.08
C LYS A 7 -9.58 -8.03 -9.06
N VAL A 8 -8.88 -9.16 -9.16
CA VAL A 8 -8.96 -10.26 -8.18
C VAL A 8 -8.22 -9.94 -6.88
N ALA A 9 -7.18 -9.11 -6.95
CA ALA A 9 -6.40 -8.69 -5.80
C ALA A 9 -6.80 -7.27 -5.36
N THR A 10 -7.12 -7.14 -4.07
CA THR A 10 -7.36 -5.84 -3.41
C THR A 10 -6.09 -5.44 -2.66
N PHE A 11 -5.67 -4.19 -2.82
CA PHE A 11 -4.51 -3.65 -2.11
C PHE A 11 -4.93 -2.47 -1.24
N PHE A 12 -4.55 -2.50 0.04
CA PHE A 12 -4.79 -1.42 0.99
C PHE A 12 -3.49 -0.73 1.38
N GLY A 13 -3.49 0.59 1.48
CA GLY A 13 -2.32 1.36 1.92
C GLY A 13 -2.63 2.84 2.14
N CYS A 14 -1.63 3.63 2.54
CA CYS A 14 -1.74 5.08 2.69
C CYS A 14 -0.82 5.81 1.71
N ILE A 15 -1.31 6.87 1.09
CA ILE A 15 -0.54 7.75 0.19
C ILE A 15 -0.82 9.23 0.50
N GLY A 16 0.10 10.09 0.08
CA GLY A 16 -0.10 11.53 0.08
C GLY A 16 -1.00 11.97 -1.08
N LYS A 17 -1.65 13.13 -0.95
CA LYS A 17 -2.33 13.81 -2.05
C LYS A 17 -1.33 14.57 -2.93
N ASP A 18 -0.42 13.83 -3.54
CA ASP A 18 0.64 14.38 -4.38
C ASP A 18 0.76 13.65 -5.74
N LYS A 19 1.72 14.11 -6.55
CA LYS A 19 2.00 13.53 -7.87
C LYS A 19 2.40 12.05 -7.77
N PHE A 20 3.18 11.67 -6.76
CA PHE A 20 3.63 10.28 -6.59
C PHE A 20 2.48 9.35 -6.22
N GLY A 21 1.57 9.79 -5.35
CA GLY A 21 0.36 9.05 -5.00
C GLY A 21 -0.58 8.87 -6.20
N LYS A 22 -0.68 9.87 -7.08
CA LYS A 22 -1.41 9.74 -8.34
C LYS A 22 -0.78 8.68 -9.26
N ILE A 23 0.54 8.73 -9.45
CA ILE A 23 1.27 7.75 -10.27
C ILE A 23 1.10 6.33 -9.70
N LEU A 24 1.25 6.15 -8.39
CA LEU A 24 1.06 4.85 -7.74
C LEU A 24 -0.33 4.27 -7.99
N LYS A 25 -1.37 5.10 -7.87
CA LYS A 25 -2.75 4.69 -8.15
C LYS A 25 -2.93 4.30 -9.62
N GLU A 26 -2.44 5.11 -10.56
CA GLU A 26 -2.52 4.83 -12.00
C GLU A 26 -1.81 3.52 -12.34
N LYS A 27 -0.61 3.29 -11.79
CA LYS A 27 0.15 2.05 -12.04
C LYS A 27 -0.49 0.81 -11.42
N ALA A 28 -1.14 0.93 -10.27
CA ALA A 28 -1.92 -0.17 -9.70
C ALA A 28 -3.15 -0.51 -10.57
N GLU A 29 -3.82 0.50 -11.12
CA GLU A 29 -4.96 0.31 -12.03
C GLU A 29 -4.52 -0.32 -13.37
N GLU A 30 -3.39 0.10 -13.93
CA GLU A 30 -2.76 -0.50 -15.12
C GLU A 30 -2.41 -1.99 -14.87
N ALA A 31 -1.99 -2.33 -13.64
CA ALA A 31 -1.73 -3.70 -13.22
C ALA A 31 -3.01 -4.50 -12.86
N HIS A 32 -4.19 -3.89 -13.02
CA HIS A 32 -5.50 -4.48 -12.72
C HIS A 32 -5.69 -4.91 -11.26
N VAL A 33 -5.07 -4.19 -10.32
CA VAL A 33 -5.27 -4.35 -8.88
C VAL A 33 -6.39 -3.42 -8.42
N ASP A 34 -7.29 -3.87 -7.54
CA ASP A 34 -8.25 -2.98 -6.87
C ASP A 34 -7.56 -2.28 -5.69
N ALA A 35 -6.80 -1.22 -5.99
CA ALA A 35 -6.04 -0.48 -5.00
C ALA A 35 -6.91 0.57 -4.28
N ARG A 36 -7.12 0.37 -2.99
CA ARG A 36 -7.85 1.25 -2.07
C ARG A 36 -6.85 1.95 -1.16
N TYR A 37 -6.54 3.20 -1.49
CA TYR A 37 -5.59 4.01 -0.73
C TYR A 37 -6.30 5.01 0.18
N TYR A 38 -5.89 5.04 1.45
CA TYR A 38 -6.14 6.16 2.34
C TYR A 38 -5.31 7.36 1.86
N LYS A 39 -5.97 8.48 1.55
CA LYS A 39 -5.29 9.68 1.04
C LYS A 39 -5.30 10.78 2.09
N GLN A 40 -4.13 11.26 2.45
CA GLN A 40 -3.95 12.33 3.43
C GLN A 40 -3.04 13.44 2.89
N SER A 41 -3.03 14.60 3.56
CA SER A 41 -2.29 15.81 3.11
C SER A 41 -1.19 16.25 4.08
N GLU A 42 -0.99 15.55 5.19
CA GLU A 42 0.01 15.84 6.22
C GLU A 42 1.41 15.42 5.77
N GLU A 43 1.53 14.22 5.18
CA GLU A 43 2.79 13.62 4.75
C GLU A 43 2.82 13.38 3.23
N PRO A 44 3.99 13.51 2.57
CA PRO A 44 4.12 13.13 1.17
C PRO A 44 4.05 11.60 1.00
N THR A 45 3.77 11.15 -0.21
CA THR A 45 3.76 9.71 -0.52
C THR A 45 5.14 9.09 -0.31
N GLY A 46 5.18 7.92 0.34
CA GLY A 46 6.41 7.18 0.59
C GLY A 46 7.18 6.85 -0.69
N THR A 47 8.50 6.81 -0.57
CA THR A 47 9.42 6.57 -1.70
C THR A 47 10.51 5.59 -1.28
N CYS A 48 11.02 4.81 -2.24
CA CYS A 48 12.15 3.91 -2.02
C CYS A 48 13.22 4.20 -3.07
N ALA A 49 14.43 4.54 -2.61
CA ALA A 49 15.58 4.62 -3.48
C ALA A 49 16.17 3.22 -3.66
N ALA A 50 16.39 2.82 -4.91
CA ALA A 50 17.10 1.60 -5.26
C ALA A 50 18.48 1.97 -5.83
N CYS A 51 19.52 1.82 -5.01
CA CYS A 51 20.90 2.08 -5.39
C CYS A 51 21.48 0.79 -5.99
N ILE A 52 21.69 0.77 -7.30
CA ILE A 52 22.14 -0.41 -8.05
C ILE A 52 23.65 -0.33 -8.27
N THR A 53 24.40 -1.36 -7.87
CA THR A 53 25.85 -1.47 -8.06
C THR A 53 26.22 -2.85 -8.62
N GLY A 54 26.41 -2.91 -9.95
CA GLY A 54 26.54 -4.19 -10.66
C GLY A 54 25.26 -5.01 -10.46
N ASP A 55 25.41 -6.22 -9.93
CA ASP A 55 24.28 -7.12 -9.63
C ASP A 55 23.65 -6.87 -8.24
N ASN A 56 24.19 -5.95 -7.45
CA ASN A 56 23.70 -5.64 -6.11
C ASN A 56 22.66 -4.51 -6.13
N ARG A 57 21.73 -4.56 -5.18
CA ARG A 57 20.77 -3.47 -4.92
C ARG A 57 20.69 -3.16 -3.43
N SER A 58 21.00 -1.92 -3.07
CA SER A 58 20.69 -1.36 -1.75
C SER A 58 19.37 -0.59 -1.81
N LEU A 59 18.48 -0.86 -0.86
CA LEU A 59 17.14 -0.25 -0.81
C LEU A 59 17.05 0.68 0.39
N VAL A 60 16.69 1.94 0.14
CA VAL A 60 16.48 2.95 1.18
C VAL A 60 15.04 3.43 1.11
N ALA A 61 14.21 2.97 2.03
CA ALA A 61 12.80 3.30 2.10
C ALA A 61 12.54 4.50 3.01
N ASN A 62 11.91 5.54 2.47
CA ASN A 62 11.31 6.63 3.22
C ASN A 62 9.80 6.43 3.23
N LEU A 63 9.25 5.95 4.34
CA LEU A 63 7.85 5.52 4.42
C LEU A 63 6.86 6.69 4.33
N ALA A 64 7.17 7.85 4.92
CA ALA A 64 6.32 9.04 4.93
C ALA A 64 4.82 8.70 5.14
N ALA A 65 3.94 9.04 4.20
CA ALA A 65 2.51 8.73 4.25
C ALA A 65 2.17 7.26 4.58
N ALA A 66 3.00 6.30 4.18
CA ALA A 66 2.75 4.88 4.41
C ALA A 66 2.67 4.52 5.90
N ASN A 67 3.39 5.24 6.77
CA ASN A 67 3.31 5.08 8.23
C ASN A 67 2.06 5.70 8.86
N SER A 68 1.35 6.55 8.11
CA SER A 68 0.18 7.28 8.59
C SER A 68 -1.13 6.56 8.29
N TYR A 69 -1.10 5.24 8.10
CA TYR A 69 -2.32 4.44 7.92
C TYR A 69 -3.16 4.46 9.20
N LYS A 70 -4.44 4.79 9.08
CA LYS A 70 -5.38 4.84 10.19
C LYS A 70 -6.49 3.83 9.94
N LYS A 71 -6.47 2.72 10.70
CA LYS A 71 -7.46 1.64 10.62
C LYS A 71 -8.89 2.18 10.66
N GLU A 72 -9.20 2.97 11.68
CA GLU A 72 -10.54 3.54 11.92
C GLU A 72 -11.06 4.42 10.78
N LYS A 73 -10.15 5.08 10.04
CA LYS A 73 -10.53 6.01 8.96
C LYS A 73 -10.53 5.36 7.58
N HIS A 74 -10.13 4.10 7.46
CA HIS A 74 -10.00 3.44 6.17
C HIS A 74 -10.42 1.97 6.20
N LEU A 75 -9.80 1.15 7.03
CA LEU A 75 -10.09 -0.29 7.06
C LEU A 75 -11.48 -0.59 7.65
N ASP A 76 -11.86 0.13 8.70
CA ASP A 76 -13.13 -0.08 9.41
C ASP A 76 -14.33 0.52 8.67
N LEU A 77 -14.10 1.19 7.53
CA LEU A 77 -15.19 1.64 6.67
C LEU A 77 -15.86 0.41 6.05
N GLU A 78 -17.18 0.32 6.19
CA GLU A 78 -17.96 -0.84 5.74
C GLU A 78 -17.71 -1.20 4.27
N GLU A 79 -17.54 -0.20 3.39
CA GLU A 79 -17.23 -0.40 1.97
C GLU A 79 -15.88 -1.11 1.72
N ASN A 80 -14.89 -0.85 2.57
CA ASN A 80 -13.55 -1.44 2.47
C ASN A 80 -13.50 -2.80 3.17
N TRP A 81 -14.14 -2.91 4.34
CA TRP A 81 -14.20 -4.16 5.10
C TRP A 81 -14.90 -5.28 4.31
N LYS A 82 -15.94 -4.97 3.53
CA LYS A 82 -16.57 -5.93 2.61
C LYS A 82 -15.61 -6.59 1.64
N LEU A 83 -14.56 -5.88 1.20
CA LEU A 83 -13.53 -6.43 0.31
C LEU A 83 -12.59 -7.39 1.05
N VAL A 84 -12.34 -7.11 2.33
CA VAL A 84 -11.59 -7.99 3.22
C VAL A 84 -12.38 -9.28 3.41
N GLU A 85 -13.64 -9.21 3.81
CA GLU A 85 -14.50 -10.39 4.04
C GLU A 85 -14.68 -11.28 2.79
N LYS A 86 -14.62 -10.67 1.60
CA LYS A 86 -14.67 -11.40 0.33
C LYS A 86 -13.38 -12.17 0.01
N ALA A 87 -12.25 -11.79 0.61
CA ALA A 87 -10.96 -12.38 0.30
C ALA A 87 -10.81 -13.78 0.93
N HIS A 88 -10.28 -14.72 0.14
CA HIS A 88 -9.98 -16.08 0.61
C HIS A 88 -8.56 -16.22 1.16
N VAL A 89 -7.65 -15.33 0.76
CA VAL A 89 -6.24 -15.35 1.12
C VAL A 89 -5.80 -13.94 1.45
N TYR A 90 -5.05 -13.79 2.54
CA TYR A 90 -4.49 -12.52 2.99
C TYR A 90 -2.97 -12.58 2.93
N TYR A 91 -2.36 -11.52 2.41
CA TYR A 91 -0.92 -11.34 2.40
C TYR A 91 -0.58 -9.94 2.92
N ILE A 92 0.20 -9.89 3.99
CA ILE A 92 0.67 -8.65 4.61
C ILE A 92 2.18 -8.76 4.72
N ALA A 93 2.89 -7.85 4.06
CA ALA A 93 4.35 -7.77 4.16
C ALA A 93 4.73 -6.93 5.38
N GLU A 94 5.56 -7.47 6.25
CA GLU A 94 6.14 -6.72 7.36
C GLU A 94 7.28 -5.81 6.83
N CYS A 95 7.13 -4.50 7.01
CA CYS A 95 8.20 -3.55 6.75
C CYS A 95 8.91 -3.24 8.07
N ALA A 96 10.13 -3.76 8.25
CA ALA A 96 10.89 -3.79 9.50
C ALA A 96 11.34 -2.42 10.06
N SER A 97 10.77 -1.31 9.59
CA SER A 97 11.23 0.05 9.93
C SER A 97 10.36 0.78 10.97
N ASP A 98 9.27 0.20 11.48
CA ASP A 98 8.51 0.78 12.60
C ASP A 98 8.27 -0.22 13.75
N PRO A 99 8.89 -0.02 14.94
CA PRO A 99 8.61 -0.81 16.14
C PRO A 99 7.14 -0.81 16.56
N LYS A 100 6.32 0.14 16.07
CA LYS A 100 4.90 0.25 16.41
C LYS A 100 3.98 -0.66 15.58
N LEU A 101 4.48 -1.25 14.48
CA LEU A 101 3.66 -2.13 13.63
C LEU A 101 3.38 -3.50 14.26
N TYR A 102 4.14 -3.89 15.28
CA TYR A 102 3.92 -5.12 16.07
C TYR A 102 2.53 -5.16 16.74
N ASN A 103 1.87 -4.01 16.95
CA ASN A 103 0.58 -3.92 17.62
C ASN A 103 -0.63 -3.80 16.65
N LEU A 104 -0.43 -3.89 15.33
CA LEU A 104 -1.56 -3.86 14.38
C LEU A 104 -2.11 -5.27 14.07
N ILE A 105 -1.51 -6.32 14.64
CA ILE A 105 -1.86 -7.74 14.41
C ILE A 105 -2.47 -8.39 15.68
N CYS A 106 -2.87 -7.59 16.68
CA CYS A 106 -3.81 -8.02 17.72
C CYS A 106 -5.04 -7.11 17.71
#